data_AF-A0A4Q5NXN9-F1
#
_entry.id   AF-A0A4Q5NXN9-F1
#
_cell.length_a   1.000
_cell.length_b   1.000
_cell.length_c   1.000
_cell.angle_alpha   90.00
_cell.angle_beta   90.00
_cell.angle_gamma   90.00
#
_symmetry.space_group_name_H-M   'P 1'
#
loop_
_entity.id
_entity.type
_entity.pdbx_description
1 polymer ?
#
loop_
_entity_poly.entity_id
_entity_poly.type
_entity_poly.pdbx_seq_one_letter_code
_entity_poly.pdbx_strand_id
1 'polypeptide(L)'
;MDASSSLSNGETPKLPVEAGVEDRLIELVGYLVQGVVTRPQDVEVEEFYDQTGTVYGVRVHPDDIGRIIGREGRVANALRHVVKAAALKAGTHVTVEILTEEDPEEVAGDTPQ
;
A
#
# COMPACT_ATOMS: atom_id res chain seq x y z
N MET A 1 -44.15 -14.24 4.65
CA MET A 1 -43.73 -15.16 5.71
C MET A 1 -43.46 -16.45 4.98
N ASP A 2 -42.24 -16.81 4.59
CA ASP A 2 -40.96 -16.86 5.34
C ASP A 2 -39.85 -16.10 4.56
N ALA A 3 -38.99 -15.26 5.15
CA ALA A 3 -37.99 -15.46 6.20
C ALA A 3 -36.79 -16.35 5.77
N SER A 4 -35.80 -15.66 5.18
CA SER A 4 -34.34 -15.80 5.33
C SER A 4 -33.60 -17.15 5.20
N SER A 5 -32.37 -16.98 4.67
CA SER A 5 -31.17 -17.81 4.79
C SER A 5 -31.00 -18.88 3.69
N SER A 6 -29.89 -18.92 2.96
CA SER A 6 -28.52 -18.71 3.45
C SER A 6 -27.59 -17.96 2.49
N LEU A 7 -26.92 -16.98 3.10
CA LEU A 7 -25.61 -16.39 2.81
C LEU A 7 -24.56 -17.49 2.48
N SER A 8 -23.43 -17.29 1.82
CA SER A 8 -22.69 -16.13 1.30
C SER A 8 -21.66 -16.77 0.37
N ASN A 9 -21.67 -16.45 -0.93
CA ASN A 9 -20.62 -16.91 -1.82
C ASN A 9 -19.35 -16.11 -1.48
N GLY A 10 -18.28 -16.82 -1.12
CA GLY A 10 -16.97 -16.23 -0.83
C GLY A 10 -16.37 -15.66 -2.11
N GLU A 11 -16.81 -14.47 -2.49
CA GLU A 11 -16.23 -13.71 -3.60
C GLU A 11 -14.86 -13.24 -3.12
N THR A 12 -13.85 -14.05 -3.42
CA THR A 12 -12.46 -13.58 -3.47
C THR A 12 -12.48 -12.30 -4.30
N PRO A 13 -11.96 -11.17 -3.80
CA PRO A 13 -11.84 -9.98 -4.62
C PRO A 13 -11.01 -10.38 -5.84
N LYS A 14 -11.67 -10.40 -7.00
CA LYS A 14 -10.99 -10.59 -8.28
C LYS A 14 -10.24 -9.30 -8.52
N LEU A 15 -8.94 -9.34 -8.24
CA LEU A 15 -8.02 -8.27 -8.60
C LEU A 15 -8.28 -7.92 -10.09
N PRO A 16 -8.36 -6.62 -10.44
CA PRO A 16 -8.75 -6.21 -11.78
C PRO A 16 -7.79 -6.82 -12.80
N VAL A 17 -8.34 -7.60 -13.73
CA VAL A 17 -7.57 -8.38 -14.72
C VAL A 17 -6.95 -7.53 -15.84
N GLU A 18 -7.03 -6.20 -15.74
CA GLU A 18 -6.35 -5.23 -16.62
C GLU A 18 -5.44 -4.27 -15.85
N ALA A 19 -5.00 -4.67 -14.65
CA ALA A 19 -4.04 -3.92 -13.85
C ALA A 19 -2.68 -3.83 -14.57
N GLY A 20 -2.19 -2.61 -14.77
CA GLY A 20 -0.82 -2.31 -15.11
C GLY A 20 0.16 -2.94 -14.11
N VAL A 21 1.45 -2.94 -14.43
CA VAL A 21 2.47 -3.46 -13.51
C VAL A 21 2.48 -2.66 -12.20
N GLU A 22 2.23 -1.35 -12.29
CA GLU A 22 2.12 -0.40 -11.18
C GLU A 22 0.92 -0.71 -10.28
N ASP A 23 -0.25 -0.97 -10.87
CA ASP A 23 -1.48 -1.38 -10.15
C ASP A 23 -1.25 -2.62 -9.25
N ARG A 24 -0.42 -3.57 -9.69
CA ARG A 24 -0.10 -4.76 -8.86
C ARG A 24 0.85 -4.46 -7.70
N LEU A 25 1.69 -3.43 -7.81
CA LEU A 25 2.64 -3.06 -6.76
C LEU A 25 1.96 -2.24 -5.67
N ILE A 26 1.06 -1.31 -6.03
CA ILE A 26 0.23 -0.59 -5.06
C ILE A 26 -0.68 -1.54 -4.28
N GLU A 27 -1.30 -2.54 -4.95
CA GLU A 27 -2.07 -3.60 -4.28
C GLU A 27 -1.22 -4.43 -3.32
N LEU A 28 0.02 -4.77 -3.70
CA LEU A 28 0.96 -5.48 -2.84
C LEU A 28 1.29 -4.65 -1.59
N VAL A 29 1.57 -3.35 -1.74
CA VAL A 29 1.83 -2.45 -0.60
C VAL A 29 0.62 -2.45 0.33
N GLY A 30 -0.58 -2.19 -0.19
CA GLY A 30 -1.81 -2.18 0.59
C GLY A 30 -2.04 -3.49 1.35
N TYR A 31 -1.90 -4.62 0.66
CA TYR A 31 -2.05 -5.95 1.27
C TYR A 31 -1.06 -6.20 2.42
N LEU A 32 0.22 -5.84 2.23
CA LEU A 32 1.24 -6.03 3.25
C LEU A 32 0.97 -5.14 4.48
N VAL A 33 0.60 -3.88 4.27
CA VAL A 33 0.32 -2.93 5.36
C VAL A 33 -0.92 -3.35 6.15
N GLN A 34 -1.99 -3.75 5.45
CA GLN A 34 -3.22 -4.24 6.06
C GLN A 34 -2.98 -5.44 6.99
N GLY A 35 -2.00 -6.29 6.68
CA GLY A 35 -1.59 -7.41 7.53
C GLY A 35 -0.83 -7.02 8.81
N VAL A 36 -0.32 -5.78 8.91
CA VAL A 36 0.48 -5.29 10.04
C VAL A 36 -0.35 -4.47 11.02
N VAL A 37 -1.32 -3.70 10.53
CA VAL A 37 -2.10 -2.75 11.32
C VAL A 37 -3.28 -3.38 12.06
N THR A 38 -3.90 -2.63 12.97
CA THR A 38 -5.15 -3.02 13.65
C THR A 38 -6.40 -2.56 12.91
N ARG A 39 -6.30 -1.49 12.13
CA ARG A 39 -7.38 -0.89 11.35
C ARG A 39 -7.08 -0.97 9.85
N PRO A 40 -7.29 -2.13 9.22
CA PRO A 40 -6.96 -2.33 7.80
C PRO A 40 -7.79 -1.44 6.86
N GLN A 41 -8.97 -1.00 7.30
CA GLN A 41 -9.83 -0.10 6.52
C GLN A 41 -9.34 1.35 6.48
N ASP A 42 -8.41 1.72 7.38
CA ASP A 42 -7.81 3.06 7.44
C ASP A 42 -6.48 3.11 6.66
N VAL A 43 -6.17 2.06 5.89
CA VAL A 43 -4.96 2.00 5.06
C VAL A 43 -5.25 2.63 3.70
N GLU A 44 -4.56 3.71 3.41
CA GLU A 44 -4.60 4.40 2.12
C GLU A 44 -3.19 4.39 1.52
N VAL A 45 -3.11 4.11 0.22
CA VAL A 45 -1.84 4.13 -0.52
C VAL A 45 -1.98 5.11 -1.67
N GLU A 46 -1.09 6.08 -1.70
CA GLU A 46 -0.99 7.12 -2.71
C GLU A 46 0.27 6.89 -3.56
N GLU A 47 0.18 7.19 -4.84
CA GLU A 47 1.30 7.09 -5.78
C GLU A 47 1.80 8.48 -6.14
N PHE A 48 3.12 8.65 -6.05
CA PHE A 48 3.84 9.84 -6.47
C PHE A 48 4.96 9.45 -7.43
N TYR A 49 5.39 10.38 -8.27
CA TYR A 49 6.51 10.19 -9.17
C TYR A 49 7.62 11.19 -8.85
N ASP A 50 8.84 10.71 -8.77
CA ASP A 50 10.03 11.55 -8.65
C ASP A 50 11.08 11.21 -9.71
N GLN A 51 12.23 11.87 -9.65
CA GLN A 51 13.33 11.65 -10.60
C GLN A 51 13.95 10.24 -10.51
N THR A 52 13.68 9.50 -9.43
CA THR A 52 14.27 8.20 -9.09
C THR A 52 13.31 7.03 -9.34
N GLY A 53 12.01 7.31 -9.45
CA GLY A 53 10.98 6.34 -9.79
C GLY A 53 9.65 6.64 -9.11
N THR A 54 8.89 5.58 -8.82
CA THR A 54 7.60 5.67 -8.15
C THR A 54 7.78 5.67 -6.63
N VAL A 55 7.06 6.54 -5.93
CA VAL A 55 6.97 6.54 -4.47
C VAL A 55 5.54 6.15 -4.09
N TYR A 56 5.41 5.08 -3.30
CA TYR A 56 4.14 4.72 -2.67
C TYR A 56 4.12 5.28 -1.26
N GLY A 57 3.32 6.33 -1.05
CA GLY A 57 3.05 6.88 0.27
C GLY A 57 1.92 6.11 0.93
N VAL A 58 2.15 5.66 2.16
CA VAL A 58 1.18 4.87 2.94
C VAL A 58 0.70 5.72 4.10
N ARG A 59 -0.60 6.02 4.11
CA ARG A 59 -1.30 6.63 5.23
C ARG A 59 -2.04 5.55 6.01
N VAL A 60 -1.94 5.64 7.34
CA VAL A 60 -2.66 4.76 8.27
C VAL A 60 -3.13 5.56 9.47
N HIS A 61 -4.00 4.97 10.27
CA HIS A 61 -4.36 5.56 11.55
C HIS A 61 -3.11 5.79 12.44
N PRO A 62 -3.00 6.95 13.12
CA PRO A 62 -1.84 7.29 13.96
C PRO A 62 -1.36 6.20 14.94
N ASP A 63 -2.25 5.51 15.67
CA ASP A 63 -1.82 4.44 16.59
C ASP A 63 -1.20 3.21 15.90
N ASP A 64 -1.36 3.07 14.59
CA ASP A 64 -0.77 1.97 13.81
C ASP A 64 0.63 2.31 13.25
N ILE A 65 1.03 3.59 13.24
CA ILE A 65 2.34 4.04 12.73
C ILE A 65 3.49 3.31 13.43
N GLY A 66 3.46 3.26 14.78
CA GLY A 66 4.49 2.58 15.56
C GLY A 66 4.64 1.09 15.22
N ARG A 67 3.56 0.43 14.79
CA ARG A 67 3.57 -0.98 14.36
C ARG A 67 4.25 -1.15 13.00
N ILE A 68 3.96 -0.26 12.06
CA ILE A 68 4.54 -0.27 10.71
C ILE A 68 6.02 0.06 10.74
N ILE A 69 6.41 1.10 11.48
CA ILE A 69 7.83 1.41 11.67
C ILE A 69 8.50 0.20 12.36
N GLY A 70 7.89 -0.27 13.44
CA GLY A 70 8.42 -1.38 14.23
C GLY A 70 9.72 -0.99 14.94
N ARG A 71 10.21 -1.88 15.80
CA ARG A 71 11.45 -1.65 16.55
C ARG A 71 12.64 -1.51 15.58
N GLU A 72 13.34 -0.37 15.65
CA GLU A 72 14.49 -0.05 14.79
C GLU A 72 14.15 -0.07 13.28
N GLY A 73 12.89 0.20 12.92
CA GLY A 73 12.47 0.26 11.51
C GLY A 73 12.34 -1.11 10.84
N ARG A 74 12.45 -2.24 11.58
CA ARG A 74 12.53 -3.58 10.97
C ARG A 74 11.32 -3.93 10.10
N VAL A 75 10.11 -3.54 10.51
CA VAL A 75 8.88 -3.86 9.79
C VAL A 75 8.82 -3.05 8.50
N ALA A 76 9.01 -1.72 8.59
CA ALA A 76 9.06 -0.84 7.44
C ALA A 76 10.15 -1.25 6.43
N ASN A 77 11.34 -1.60 6.91
CA ASN A 77 12.44 -2.06 6.05
C ASN A 77 12.13 -3.39 5.37
N ALA A 78 11.51 -4.34 6.07
CA ALA A 78 11.08 -5.61 5.46
C ALA A 78 10.05 -5.36 4.36
N LEU A 79 9.06 -4.50 4.60
CA LEU A 79 8.07 -4.12 3.61
C LEU A 79 8.73 -3.49 2.37
N ARG A 80 9.61 -2.50 2.57
CA ARG A 80 10.38 -1.86 1.48
C ARG A 80 11.18 -2.88 0.67
N HIS A 81 11.81 -3.86 1.32
CA HIS A 81 12.57 -4.90 0.61
C HIS A 81 11.69 -5.79 -0.26
N VAL A 82 10.51 -6.21 0.23
CA VAL A 82 9.58 -7.04 -0.54
C VAL A 82 9.09 -6.28 -1.76
N VAL A 83 8.65 -5.03 -1.58
CA VAL A 83 8.15 -4.18 -2.66
C VAL A 83 9.26 -3.87 -3.68
N LYS A 84 10.47 -3.54 -3.21
CA LYS A 84 11.64 -3.33 -4.08
C LYS A 84 11.98 -4.58 -4.90
N ALA A 85 11.95 -5.76 -4.31
CA ALA A 85 12.21 -7.01 -5.04
C ALA A 85 11.15 -7.27 -6.13
N ALA A 86 9.88 -6.99 -5.84
CA ALA A 86 8.79 -7.09 -6.82
C ALA A 86 8.95 -6.05 -7.95
N ALA A 87 9.27 -4.80 -7.61
CA ALA A 87 9.53 -3.71 -8.55
C ALA A 87 10.70 -4.01 -9.50
N LEU A 88 11.81 -4.52 -8.96
CA LEU A 88 12.98 -4.91 -9.77
C LEU A 88 12.62 -6.00 -10.78
N LYS A 89 11.79 -6.98 -10.39
CA LYS A 89 11.28 -8.02 -11.32
C LYS A 89 10.38 -7.43 -12.40
N ALA A 90 9.66 -6.36 -12.07
CA ALA A 90 8.82 -5.59 -12.97
C ALA A 90 9.59 -4.60 -13.86
N GLY A 91 10.89 -4.39 -13.62
CA GLY A 91 11.72 -3.44 -14.38
C GLY A 91 11.52 -1.97 -13.99
N THR A 92 10.92 -1.70 -12.82
CA THR A 92 10.70 -0.35 -12.30
C THR A 92 11.44 -0.13 -10.98
N HIS A 93 11.61 1.14 -10.59
CA HIS A 93 12.17 1.55 -9.31
C HIS A 93 11.06 2.12 -8.43
N VAL A 94 10.96 1.59 -7.21
CA VAL A 94 9.90 1.95 -6.27
C VAL A 94 10.47 2.14 -4.88
N THR A 95 10.00 3.18 -4.20
CA THR A 95 10.22 3.44 -2.77
C THR A 95 8.88 3.44 -2.04
N VAL A 96 8.88 3.01 -0.77
CA VAL A 96 7.70 3.09 0.10
C VAL A 96 7.98 4.03 1.26
N GLU A 97 7.09 5.00 1.44
CA GLU A 97 7.14 5.98 2.52
C GLU A 97 5.91 5.84 3.42
N ILE A 98 6.11 6.00 4.72
CA ILE A 98 5.01 5.98 5.68
C ILE A 98 4.74 7.44 6.01
N LEU A 99 3.58 7.92 5.58
CA LEU A 99 3.19 9.32 5.72
C LEU A 99 2.58 9.56 7.10
N THR A 100 2.95 10.67 7.69
CA THR A 100 2.48 11.19 8.97
C THR A 100 1.77 12.53 8.72
N GLU A 101 1.10 13.05 9.75
CA GLU A 101 0.44 14.37 9.69
C GLU A 101 1.44 15.54 9.45
N GLU A 102 2.74 15.29 9.63
CA GLU A 102 3.81 16.27 9.42
C GLU A 102 4.31 16.29 7.97
N ASP A 103 3.89 15.35 7.13
CA ASP A 103 4.23 15.29 5.72
C ASP A 103 3.20 16.13 4.92
N PRO A 104 3.55 17.38 4.50
CA PRO A 104 2.63 18.20 3.73
C PRO A 104 2.27 17.50 2.41
N GLU A 105 1.07 17.76 1.89
CA GLU A 105 0.58 17.20 0.61
C GLU A 105 1.44 17.58 -0.62
N GLU A 106 2.50 18.38 -0.45
CA GLU A 106 3.49 18.73 -1.48
C GLU A 106 4.53 17.62 -1.75
N VAL A 107 4.19 16.35 -1.54
CA VAL A 107 4.90 15.21 -2.17
C VAL A 107 4.41 14.94 -3.61
N ALA A 108 3.61 15.86 -4.18
CA ALA A 108 3.31 15.90 -5.61
C ALA A 108 4.55 16.30 -6.43
N GLY A 109 5.50 15.36 -6.54
CA GLY A 109 6.43 15.35 -7.64
C GLY A 109 5.64 15.22 -8.94
N ASP A 110 5.90 16.16 -9.84
CA ASP A 110 5.49 16.27 -11.25
C ASP A 110 4.55 15.13 -11.72
N THR A 111 3.25 15.38 -11.73
CA THR A 111 2.31 14.53 -12.46
C THR A 111 2.79 14.46 -13.91
N PRO A 112 2.99 13.27 -14.51
CA PRO A 112 3.37 13.17 -15.91
C PRO A 112 2.38 13.94 -16.79
N GLN A 113 2.86 14.91 -17.57
CA GLN A 113 2.09 15.55 -18.65
C GLN A 113 1.99 14.65 -19.89
#